data_AF-A0A453LP17-F1
#
_entry.id   AF-A0A453LP17-F1
#
_cell.length_a   1.000
_cell.length_b   1.000
_cell.length_c   1.000
_cell.angle_alpha   90.00
_cell.angle_beta   90.00
_cell.angle_gamma   90.00
#
_symmetry.space_group_name_H-M   'P 1'
#
loop_
_entity.id
_entity.type
_entity.pdbx_description
1 polymer ?
#
loop_
_entity_poly.entity_id
_entity_poly.type
_entity_poly.pdbx_seq_one_letter_code
_entity_poly.pdbx_strand_id
1 'polypeptide(L)'
;MFFAWTGIFFYLYGWEFLNEALLYHLTRTDPRHNFSIYFYHIYLHHQQGFSSIQRLASFLPQLIVQLALIVRFSRDLPFCMFLQTVAFVAFNKVMTAQYFVWFFCLLPLILPWTGMKLRWKGLACALVWMGSQLHWLMWAYLLEFKGRNVFVQLWAAGIVFLAANTFVMIMVIRHHRHTPLFSVPVGPGTKIAAKKD
;
A
#
# COMPACT_ATOMS: atom_id res chain seq x y z
N MET A 1 12.92 -20.08 -3.39
CA MET A 1 13.52 -19.14 -4.36
C MET A 1 14.11 -17.92 -3.67
N PHE A 2 13.33 -17.13 -2.91
CA PHE A 2 13.83 -15.93 -2.19
C PHE A 2 15.06 -16.21 -1.32
N PHE A 3 14.95 -17.11 -0.32
CA PHE A 3 16.06 -17.40 0.60
C PHE A 3 17.33 -17.95 -0.08
N ALA A 4 17.17 -18.67 -1.20
CA ALA A 4 18.31 -19.19 -1.96
C ALA A 4 19.10 -18.03 -2.59
N TRP A 5 18.42 -17.10 -3.27
CA TRP A 5 19.07 -15.92 -3.81
C TRP A 5 19.65 -15.02 -2.72
N THR A 6 18.92 -14.80 -1.63
CA THR A 6 19.44 -14.07 -0.47
C THR A 6 20.72 -14.71 0.07
N GLY A 7 20.78 -16.04 0.16
CA GLY A 7 21.98 -16.77 0.58
C GLY A 7 23.15 -16.62 -0.40
N ILE A 8 22.89 -16.72 -1.71
CA ILE A 8 23.91 -16.53 -2.75
C ILE A 8 24.50 -15.12 -2.67
N PHE A 9 23.66 -14.09 -2.62
CA PHE A 9 24.12 -12.71 -2.57
C PHE A 9 24.78 -12.35 -1.23
N PHE A 10 24.32 -12.95 -0.12
CA PHE A 10 25.01 -12.83 1.16
C PHE A 10 26.40 -13.48 1.12
N TYR A 11 26.56 -14.63 0.47
CA TYR A 11 27.87 -15.25 0.28
C TYR A 11 28.82 -14.38 -0.55
N LEU A 12 28.30 -13.72 -1.61
CA LEU A 12 29.11 -12.88 -2.50
C LEU A 12 29.46 -11.49 -1.92
N TYR A 13 28.54 -10.87 -1.18
CA TYR A 13 28.63 -9.45 -0.80
C TYR A 13 28.49 -9.21 0.73
N GLY A 14 28.29 -10.26 1.53
CA GLY A 14 28.27 -10.20 2.97
C GLY A 14 27.18 -9.30 3.57
N TRP A 15 27.53 -8.61 4.65
CA TRP A 15 26.63 -7.76 5.43
C TRP A 15 26.16 -6.51 4.68
N GLU A 16 26.96 -6.00 3.74
CA GLU A 16 26.58 -4.84 2.93
C GLU A 16 25.35 -5.14 2.08
N PHE A 17 25.32 -6.30 1.42
CA PHE A 17 24.13 -6.75 0.69
C PHE A 17 22.92 -6.84 1.62
N LEU A 18 23.06 -7.48 2.78
CA LEU A 18 21.93 -7.64 3.69
C LEU A 18 21.40 -6.29 4.20
N ASN A 19 22.30 -5.36 4.50
CA ASN A 19 21.95 -4.02 4.91
C ASN A 19 21.21 -3.28 3.79
N GLU A 20 21.81 -3.14 2.62
CA GLU A 20 21.26 -2.33 1.53
C GLU A 20 20.01 -2.96 0.91
N ALA A 21 19.96 -4.30 0.77
CA ALA A 21 18.84 -4.97 0.13
C ALA A 21 17.63 -5.17 1.07
N LEU A 22 17.84 -5.35 2.38
CA LEU A 22 16.76 -5.71 3.31
C LEU A 22 16.69 -4.79 4.53
N LEU A 23 17.75 -4.72 5.35
CA LEU A 23 17.65 -4.11 6.70
C LEU A 23 17.51 -2.59 6.67
N TYR A 24 18.13 -1.92 5.69
CA TYR A 24 18.06 -0.48 5.50
C TYR A 24 16.60 -0.01 5.37
N HIS A 25 15.74 -0.79 4.72
CA HIS A 25 14.33 -0.44 4.54
C HIS A 25 13.54 -0.41 5.86
N LEU A 26 13.98 -1.13 6.90
CA LEU A 26 13.35 -1.09 8.22
C LEU A 26 13.66 0.21 8.95
N THR A 27 14.86 0.76 8.77
CA THR A 27 15.31 1.97 9.45
C THR A 27 15.15 3.22 8.60
N ARG A 28 14.94 3.07 7.28
CA ARG A 28 14.79 4.17 6.32
C ARG A 28 13.77 5.20 6.81
N THR A 29 14.16 6.46 6.72
CA THR A 29 13.30 7.62 6.94
C THR A 29 13.48 8.55 5.76
N ASP A 30 12.40 9.20 5.35
CA ASP A 30 12.44 10.09 4.18
C ASP A 30 11.58 11.32 4.51
N PRO A 31 12.21 12.46 4.86
CA PRO A 31 11.47 13.69 5.20
C PRO A 31 10.98 14.43 3.96
N ARG A 32 11.51 14.12 2.77
CA ARG A 32 11.20 14.80 1.50
C ARG A 32 10.49 13.84 0.57
N HIS A 33 9.68 14.37 -0.36
CA HIS A 33 8.99 13.57 -1.38
C HIS A 33 8.24 12.34 -0.84
N ASN A 34 7.79 12.43 0.42
CA ASN A 34 7.16 11.35 1.15
C ASN A 34 5.70 11.71 1.38
N PHE A 35 4.83 11.02 0.66
CA PHE A 35 3.38 11.23 0.71
C PHE A 35 2.76 10.80 2.05
N SER A 36 3.50 10.05 2.85
CA SER A 36 3.02 9.49 4.10
C SER A 36 2.76 10.56 5.16
N ILE A 37 1.75 10.35 6.01
CA ILE A 37 1.44 11.22 7.15
C ILE A 37 2.61 11.37 8.14
N TYR A 38 3.58 10.44 8.08
CA TYR A 38 4.75 10.44 8.95
C TYR A 38 5.83 11.45 8.51
N PHE A 39 5.81 11.98 7.28
CA PHE A 39 6.91 12.81 6.77
C PHE A 39 7.18 14.02 7.67
N TYR A 40 6.13 14.68 8.18
CA TYR A 40 6.29 15.90 8.96
C TYR A 40 6.92 15.61 10.33
N HIS A 41 6.49 14.52 10.97
CA HIS A 41 7.12 14.05 12.20
C HIS A 41 8.59 13.64 11.98
N ILE A 42 8.88 12.97 10.84
CA ILE A 42 10.24 12.63 10.40
C ILE A 42 11.09 13.87 10.19
N TYR A 43 10.54 14.90 9.54
CA TYR A 43 11.21 16.16 9.28
C TYR A 43 11.62 16.87 10.58
N LEU A 44 10.69 17.01 11.54
CA LEU A 44 10.95 17.70 12.80
C LEU A 44 12.04 17.04 13.66
N HIS A 45 12.19 15.71 13.57
CA HIS A 45 13.16 14.95 14.37
C HIS A 45 14.38 14.48 13.55
N HIS A 46 14.58 15.01 12.34
CA HIS A 46 15.62 14.53 11.44
C HIS A 46 17.03 14.62 12.04
N GLN A 47 17.32 15.66 12.83
CA GLN A 47 18.62 15.85 13.48
C GLN A 47 18.79 15.08 14.79
N GLN A 48 17.72 14.91 15.57
CA GLN A 48 17.78 14.22 16.86
C GLN A 48 17.76 12.69 16.71
N GLY A 49 17.26 12.20 15.58
CA GLY A 49 17.09 10.79 15.31
C GLY A 49 15.92 10.16 16.07
N PHE A 50 15.51 8.99 15.62
CA PHE A 50 14.44 8.21 16.27
C PHE A 50 15.01 7.11 17.15
N SER A 51 14.43 6.93 18.34
CA SER A 51 14.69 5.77 19.18
C SER A 51 14.18 4.49 18.52
N SER A 52 14.74 3.33 18.89
CA SER A 52 14.31 2.03 18.35
C SER A 52 12.82 1.75 18.61
N ILE A 53 12.29 2.23 19.74
CA ILE A 53 10.87 2.09 20.10
C ILE A 53 9.99 2.91 19.15
N GLN A 54 10.34 4.16 18.87
CA GLN A 54 9.58 5.00 17.94
C GLN A 54 9.58 4.43 16.53
N ARG A 55 10.72 3.89 16.08
CA ARG A 55 10.83 3.22 14.78
C ARG A 55 9.90 2.01 14.72
N LEU A 56 9.91 1.16 15.75
CA LEU A 56 9.04 -0.03 15.79
C LEU A 56 7.56 0.34 15.89
N ALA A 57 7.21 1.33 16.70
CA ALA A 57 5.84 1.80 16.86
C ALA A 57 5.23 2.31 15.54
N SER A 58 6.05 2.93 14.68
CA SER A 58 5.58 3.40 13.36
C SER A 58 5.16 2.26 12.41
N PHE A 59 5.59 1.02 12.66
CA PHE A 59 5.16 -0.16 11.89
C PHE A 59 3.86 -0.78 12.41
N LEU A 60 3.43 -0.44 13.63
CA LEU A 60 2.31 -1.12 14.27
C LEU A 60 0.99 -0.95 13.51
N PRO A 61 0.58 0.26 13.06
CA PRO A 61 -0.65 0.41 12.29
C PRO A 61 -0.62 -0.39 10.99
N GLN A 62 0.52 -0.36 10.29
CA GLN A 62 0.72 -1.13 9.05
C GLN A 62 0.58 -2.64 9.34
N LEU A 63 1.27 -3.17 10.36
CA LEU A 63 1.23 -4.58 10.73
C LEU A 63 -0.19 -5.04 11.09
N ILE A 64 -0.93 -4.25 11.87
CA ILE A 64 -2.32 -4.55 12.25
C ILE A 64 -3.20 -4.68 11.00
N VAL A 65 -3.11 -3.72 10.08
CA VAL A 65 -3.90 -3.74 8.84
C VAL A 65 -3.51 -4.93 7.95
N GLN A 66 -2.21 -5.21 7.81
CA GLN A 66 -1.74 -6.37 7.05
C GLN A 66 -2.31 -7.68 7.61
N LEU A 67 -2.18 -7.91 8.92
CA LEU A 67 -2.68 -9.12 9.58
C LEU A 67 -4.21 -9.26 9.44
N ALA A 68 -4.95 -8.18 9.63
CA ALA A 68 -6.42 -8.19 9.49
C ALA A 68 -6.85 -8.59 8.08
N LEU A 69 -6.17 -8.07 7.06
CA LEU A 69 -6.45 -8.39 5.66
C LEU A 69 -6.08 -9.85 5.31
N ILE A 70 -4.96 -10.37 5.82
CA ILE A 70 -4.56 -11.79 5.64
C ILE A 70 -5.63 -12.72 6.22
N VAL A 71 -6.01 -12.50 7.48
CA VAL A 71 -7.02 -13.33 8.16
C VAL A 71 -8.34 -13.32 7.38
N ARG A 72 -8.72 -12.16 6.80
CA ARG A 72 -10.01 -12.01 6.12
C ARG A 72 -10.04 -12.50 4.68
N PHE A 73 -8.94 -12.38 3.94
CA PHE A 73 -8.92 -12.55 2.48
C PHE A 73 -7.92 -13.59 1.95
N SER A 74 -7.14 -14.26 2.80
CA SER A 74 -6.12 -15.26 2.39
C SER A 74 -6.62 -16.39 1.48
N ARG A 75 -7.93 -16.69 1.50
CA ARG A 75 -8.55 -17.70 0.60
C ARG A 75 -8.66 -17.25 -0.86
N ASP A 76 -8.60 -15.94 -1.11
CA ASP A 76 -8.57 -15.34 -2.44
C ASP A 76 -7.20 -14.69 -2.67
N LEU A 77 -6.24 -15.50 -3.11
CA LEU A 77 -4.83 -15.11 -3.12
C LEU A 77 -4.55 -13.85 -3.97
N PRO A 78 -5.04 -13.73 -5.23
CA PRO A 78 -4.79 -12.51 -6.03
C PRO A 78 -5.39 -11.27 -5.38
N PHE A 79 -6.59 -11.39 -4.83
CA PHE A 79 -7.25 -10.28 -4.14
C PHE A 79 -6.54 -9.89 -2.85
N CYS A 80 -6.14 -10.88 -2.06
CA CYS A 80 -5.36 -10.66 -0.84
C CYS A 80 -4.03 -9.98 -1.15
N MET A 81 -3.29 -10.45 -2.17
CA MET A 81 -2.03 -9.84 -2.58
C MET A 81 -2.22 -8.37 -2.97
N PHE A 82 -3.24 -8.06 -3.79
CA PHE A 82 -3.57 -6.68 -4.15
C PHE A 82 -3.84 -5.81 -2.90
N LEU A 83 -4.70 -6.27 -1.99
CA LEU A 83 -5.04 -5.52 -0.77
C LEU A 83 -3.83 -5.36 0.16
N GLN A 84 -3.02 -6.41 0.33
CA GLN A 84 -1.78 -6.34 1.10
C GLN A 84 -0.86 -5.26 0.53
N THR A 85 -0.64 -5.24 -0.79
CA THR A 85 0.23 -4.26 -1.43
C THR A 85 -0.30 -2.83 -1.30
N VAL A 86 -1.60 -2.60 -1.54
CA VAL A 86 -2.21 -1.26 -1.37
C VAL A 86 -2.09 -0.80 0.08
N ALA A 87 -2.44 -1.64 1.04
CA ALA A 87 -2.34 -1.32 2.46
C ALA A 87 -0.88 -1.15 2.90
N PHE A 88 0.06 -1.92 2.34
CA PHE A 88 1.47 -1.84 2.67
C PHE A 88 1.99 -0.47 2.30
N VAL A 89 1.67 -0.01 1.09
CA VAL A 89 2.08 1.30 0.58
C VAL A 89 1.40 2.42 1.35
N ALA A 90 0.08 2.37 1.50
CA ALA A 90 -0.70 3.44 2.14
C ALA A 90 -0.33 3.69 3.61
N PHE A 91 -0.04 2.62 4.36
CA PHE A 91 0.31 2.70 5.78
C PHE A 91 1.82 2.70 6.05
N ASN A 92 2.66 2.76 5.01
CA ASN A 92 4.11 2.84 5.21
C ASN A 92 4.52 4.22 5.73
N LYS A 93 5.55 4.26 6.58
CA LYS A 93 6.20 5.52 7.01
C LYS A 93 6.92 6.27 5.88
N VAL A 94 7.38 5.54 4.87
CA VAL A 94 7.97 6.10 3.64
C VAL A 94 7.07 5.68 2.49
N MET A 95 6.42 6.63 1.84
CA MET A 95 5.62 6.40 0.65
C MET A 95 6.06 7.32 -0.47
N THR A 96 6.64 6.72 -1.52
CA THR A 96 7.09 7.42 -2.72
C THR A 96 6.23 7.03 -3.92
N ALA A 97 6.20 7.87 -4.96
CA ALA A 97 5.39 7.60 -6.15
C ALA A 97 5.76 6.30 -6.87
N GLN A 98 7.01 5.84 -6.75
CA GLN A 98 7.47 4.58 -7.34
C GLN A 98 6.68 3.37 -6.81
N TYR A 99 6.22 3.41 -5.56
CA TYR A 99 5.51 2.30 -4.94
C TYR A 99 4.14 2.05 -5.58
N PHE A 100 3.56 3.02 -6.27
CA PHE A 100 2.24 2.88 -6.88
C PHE A 100 2.22 1.82 -7.99
N VAL A 101 3.36 1.60 -8.65
CA VAL A 101 3.52 0.56 -9.67
C VAL A 101 3.25 -0.84 -9.10
N TRP A 102 3.53 -1.06 -7.82
CA TRP A 102 3.41 -2.38 -7.18
C TRP A 102 1.97 -2.89 -7.11
N PHE A 103 1.00 -2.02 -6.80
CA PHE A 103 -0.40 -2.46 -6.83
C PHE A 103 -1.02 -2.31 -8.23
N PHE A 104 -0.49 -1.43 -9.09
CA PHE A 104 -0.95 -1.37 -10.48
C PHE A 104 -0.64 -2.64 -11.27
N CYS A 105 0.47 -3.34 -11.00
CA CYS A 105 0.72 -4.63 -11.66
C CYS A 105 -0.24 -5.73 -11.19
N LEU A 106 -0.82 -5.62 -9.99
CA LEU A 106 -1.81 -6.55 -9.43
C LEU A 106 -3.26 -6.19 -9.80
N LEU A 107 -3.52 -4.94 -10.15
CA LEU A 107 -4.86 -4.46 -10.49
C LEU A 107 -5.52 -5.25 -11.64
N PRO A 108 -4.85 -5.53 -12.78
CA PRO A 108 -5.43 -6.34 -13.86
C PRO A 108 -5.89 -7.72 -13.42
N LEU A 109 -5.24 -8.30 -12.41
CA LEU A 109 -5.63 -9.60 -11.88
C LEU A 109 -7.00 -9.50 -11.22
N ILE A 110 -7.26 -8.49 -10.39
CA ILE A 110 -8.53 -8.43 -9.64
C ILE A 110 -9.72 -7.86 -10.44
N LEU A 111 -9.46 -7.13 -11.54
CA LEU A 111 -10.50 -6.43 -12.30
C LEU A 111 -11.62 -7.33 -12.85
N PRO A 112 -11.38 -8.55 -13.36
CA PRO A 112 -12.46 -9.43 -13.82
C PRO A 112 -13.45 -9.84 -12.73
N TRP A 113 -13.01 -9.83 -11.47
CA TRP A 113 -13.79 -10.28 -10.31
C TRP A 113 -14.41 -9.13 -9.50
N THR A 114 -14.27 -7.89 -9.98
CA THR A 114 -14.95 -6.75 -9.39
C THR A 114 -16.33 -6.52 -10.00
N GLY A 115 -17.33 -6.32 -9.15
CA GLY A 115 -18.64 -5.79 -9.53
C GLY A 115 -18.61 -4.30 -9.88
N MET A 116 -17.46 -3.63 -9.74
CA MET A 116 -17.30 -2.22 -10.11
C MET A 116 -17.26 -2.08 -11.63
N LYS A 117 -18.40 -1.75 -12.23
CA LYS A 117 -18.41 -1.26 -13.60
C LYS A 117 -17.60 0.05 -13.66
N LEU A 118 -16.70 0.15 -14.65
CA LEU A 118 -15.79 1.29 -14.85
C LEU A 118 -16.52 2.64 -14.99
N ARG A 119 -17.82 2.64 -15.30
CA ARG A 119 -18.61 3.84 -15.61
C ARG A 119 -18.59 4.94 -14.55
N TRP A 120 -18.98 4.64 -13.31
CA TRP A 120 -19.10 5.68 -12.27
C TRP A 120 -18.25 5.40 -11.05
N LYS A 121 -18.37 4.21 -10.46
CA LYS A 121 -17.65 3.85 -9.23
C LYS A 121 -16.15 3.72 -9.45
N GLY A 122 -15.74 3.07 -10.55
CA GLY A 122 -14.33 2.96 -10.94
C GLY A 122 -13.72 4.32 -11.27
N LEU A 123 -14.40 5.10 -12.11
CA LEU A 123 -13.99 6.46 -12.45
C LEU A 123 -13.88 7.36 -11.21
N ALA A 124 -14.85 7.31 -10.29
CA ALA A 124 -14.79 8.07 -9.04
C ALA A 124 -13.58 7.68 -8.18
N CYS A 125 -13.25 6.39 -8.07
CA CYS A 125 -12.05 5.95 -7.34
C CYS A 125 -10.78 6.46 -8.01
N ALA A 126 -10.69 6.41 -9.34
CA ALA A 126 -9.56 6.92 -10.09
C ALA A 126 -9.39 8.44 -9.91
N LEU A 127 -10.49 9.20 -9.98
CA LEU A 127 -10.49 10.65 -9.79
C LEU A 127 -10.12 11.05 -8.36
N VAL A 128 -10.66 10.36 -7.35
CA VAL A 128 -10.32 10.63 -5.93
C VAL A 128 -8.84 10.34 -5.69
N TRP A 129 -8.32 9.23 -6.19
CA TRP A 129 -6.92 8.85 -6.01
C TRP A 129 -5.97 9.81 -6.76
N MET A 130 -6.27 10.12 -8.02
CA MET A 130 -5.46 11.06 -8.82
C MET A 130 -5.53 12.48 -8.26
N GLY A 131 -6.73 12.94 -7.89
CA GLY A 131 -6.95 14.28 -7.35
C GLY A 131 -6.23 14.50 -6.02
N SER A 132 -6.25 13.52 -5.12
CA SER A 132 -5.50 13.60 -3.85
C SER A 132 -3.99 13.56 -4.05
N GLN A 133 -3.48 12.80 -5.02
CA GLN A 133 -2.06 12.84 -5.41
C GLN A 133 -1.66 14.21 -5.96
N LEU A 134 -2.43 14.77 -6.90
CA LEU A 134 -2.16 16.08 -7.49
C LEU A 134 -2.24 17.20 -6.45
N HIS A 135 -3.19 17.10 -5.51
CA HIS A 135 -3.31 18.01 -4.38
C HIS A 135 -2.04 18.00 -3.52
N TRP A 136 -1.51 16.82 -3.19
CA TRP A 136 -0.25 16.71 -2.46
C TRP A 136 0.94 17.28 -3.24
N LEU A 137 1.04 16.96 -4.53
CA LEU A 137 2.10 17.45 -5.42
C LEU A 137 2.13 18.98 -5.53
N MET A 138 0.96 19.63 -5.52
CA MET A 138 0.87 21.08 -5.54
C MET A 138 1.54 21.71 -4.30
N TRP A 139 1.26 21.19 -3.10
CA TRP A 139 1.90 21.67 -1.87
C TRP A 139 3.39 21.35 -1.84
N ALA A 140 3.78 20.15 -2.29
CA ALA A 140 5.18 19.76 -2.37
C ALA A 140 5.97 20.66 -3.32
N TYR A 141 5.36 21.07 -4.44
CA TYR A 141 5.96 22.02 -5.37
C TYR A 141 6.21 23.39 -4.72
N LEU A 142 5.22 23.91 -3.99
CA LEU A 142 5.35 25.19 -3.28
C LEU A 142 6.44 25.14 -2.20
N LEU A 143 6.57 24.00 -1.52
CA LEU A 143 7.60 23.79 -0.51
C LEU A 143 8.99 23.69 -1.12
N GLU A 144 9.21 22.73 -2.01
CA GLU A 144 10.56 22.34 -2.48
C GLU A 144 11.11 23.29 -3.56
N PHE A 145 10.25 23.77 -4.48
CA PHE A 145 10.71 24.60 -5.60
C PHE A 145 10.46 26.10 -5.39
N LYS A 146 9.43 26.48 -4.61
CA LYS A 146 9.14 27.89 -4.32
C LYS A 146 9.59 28.34 -2.94
N GLY A 147 10.11 27.43 -2.10
CA GLY A 147 10.61 27.74 -0.77
C GLY A 147 9.56 28.28 0.20
N ARG A 148 8.26 28.05 -0.06
CA ARG A 148 7.19 28.53 0.81
C ARG A 148 7.03 27.59 2.01
N ASN A 149 6.86 28.17 3.20
CA ASN A 149 6.62 27.40 4.41
C ASN A 149 5.17 26.86 4.45
N VAL A 150 4.94 25.73 3.77
CA VAL A 150 3.62 25.05 3.66
C VAL A 150 3.62 23.64 4.27
N PHE A 151 4.47 23.38 5.26
CA PHE A 151 4.63 22.05 5.85
C PHE A 151 3.32 21.47 6.42
N VAL A 152 2.51 22.29 7.09
CA VAL A 152 1.23 21.83 7.69
C VAL A 152 0.21 21.48 6.61
N GLN A 153 0.12 22.28 5.54
CA GLN A 153 -0.76 22.01 4.40
C GLN A 153 -0.34 20.75 3.67
N LEU A 154 0.97 20.55 3.47
CA LEU A 154 1.52 19.33 2.89
C LEU A 154 1.23 18.09 3.77
N TRP A 155 1.30 18.23 5.09
CA TRP A 155 0.92 17.19 6.04
C TRP A 155 -0.58 16.86 5.98
N ALA A 156 -1.44 17.88 5.97
CA ALA A 156 -2.88 17.69 5.79
C ALA A 156 -3.19 17.00 4.45
N ALA A 157 -2.49 17.35 3.37
CA ALA A 157 -2.60 16.67 2.09
C ALA A 157 -2.21 15.18 2.17
N GLY A 158 -1.21 14.84 3.01
CA GLY A 158 -0.84 13.44 3.28
C GLY A 158 -1.97 12.66 3.96
N ILE A 159 -2.68 13.28 4.90
CA ILE A 159 -3.88 12.68 5.54
C ILE A 159 -4.98 12.47 4.51
N VAL A 160 -5.24 13.46 3.66
CA VAL A 160 -6.22 13.35 2.56
C VAL A 160 -5.83 12.20 1.63
N PHE A 161 -4.55 12.04 1.31
CA PHE A 161 -4.09 10.95 0.44
C PHE A 161 -4.21 9.57 1.12
N LEU A 162 -3.92 9.45 2.42
CA LEU A 162 -4.18 8.23 3.18
C LEU A 162 -5.68 7.88 3.19
N ALA A 163 -6.55 8.88 3.41
CA ALA A 163 -7.99 8.71 3.38
C ALA A 163 -8.48 8.27 1.98
N ALA A 164 -7.93 8.86 0.92
CA ALA A 164 -8.23 8.47 -0.46
C ALA A 164 -7.82 7.02 -0.76
N ASN A 165 -6.60 6.60 -0.38
CA ASN A 165 -6.16 5.22 -0.54
C ASN A 165 -7.06 4.24 0.25
N THR A 166 -7.42 4.59 1.48
CA THR A 166 -8.32 3.79 2.32
C THR A 166 -9.72 3.69 1.72
N PHE A 167 -10.25 4.80 1.21
CA PHE A 167 -11.55 4.84 0.52
C PHE A 167 -11.55 3.94 -0.72
N VAL A 168 -10.54 4.03 -1.58
CA VAL A 168 -10.41 3.18 -2.78
C VAL A 168 -10.33 1.71 -2.37
N MET A 169 -9.53 1.38 -1.36
CA MET A 169 -9.41 0.02 -0.85
C MET A 169 -10.75 -0.53 -0.34
N ILE A 170 -11.50 0.26 0.46
CA ILE A 170 -12.84 -0.12 0.94
C ILE A 170 -13.82 -0.29 -0.23
N MET A 171 -13.77 0.58 -1.23
CA MET A 171 -14.62 0.48 -2.41
C MET A 171 -14.37 -0.81 -3.19
N VAL A 172 -13.11 -1.15 -3.39
CA VAL A 172 -12.69 -2.41 -4.01
C VAL A 172 -13.18 -3.61 -3.18
N ILE A 173 -12.99 -3.60 -1.86
CA ILE A 173 -13.48 -4.65 -0.95
C ILE A 173 -15.00 -4.84 -1.05
N ARG A 174 -15.77 -3.74 -1.00
CA ARG A 174 -17.24 -3.80 -1.02
C ARG A 174 -17.83 -4.34 -2.32
N HIS A 175 -17.07 -4.28 -3.41
CA HIS A 175 -17.55 -4.69 -4.73
C HIS A 175 -16.80 -5.92 -5.26
N HIS A 176 -15.88 -6.48 -4.50
CA HIS A 176 -15.19 -7.70 -4.86
C HIS A 176 -16.12 -8.90 -4.75
N ARG A 177 -16.12 -9.77 -5.76
CA ARG A 177 -16.83 -11.05 -5.74
C ARG A 177 -15.81 -12.17 -5.66
N HIS A 178 -15.72 -12.79 -4.48
CA HIS A 178 -14.87 -13.94 -4.26
C HIS A 178 -15.24 -15.06 -5.23
N THR A 179 -14.31 -15.41 -6.12
CA THR A 179 -14.42 -16.59 -6.99
C THR A 179 -13.19 -17.44 -6.76
N PRO A 180 -13.30 -18.63 -6.14
CA PRO A 180 -12.13 -19.45 -5.87
C PRO A 180 -11.48 -19.89 -7.20
N LEU A 181 -10.21 -19.51 -7.39
CA LEU A 181 -9.39 -19.94 -8.53
C LEU A 181 -9.24 -21.46 -8.61
N PHE A 182 -9.29 -22.12 -7.45
CA PHE A 182 -9.32 -23.57 -7.31
C PHE A 182 -10.69 -24.00 -6.77
N SER A 183 -11.70 -24.00 -7.63
CA SER A 183 -12.92 -24.75 -7.33
C SER A 183 -12.62 -26.24 -7.42
N VAL A 184 -12.95 -27.01 -6.39
CA VAL A 184 -13.00 -28.48 -6.53
C VAL A 184 -13.90 -28.80 -7.72
N PRO A 185 -13.47 -29.64 -8.68
CA PRO A 185 -14.33 -30.05 -9.78
C PRO A 185 -15.62 -30.61 -9.18
N VAL A 186 -16.75 -29.97 -9.48
CA VAL A 186 -18.05 -30.53 -9.11
C VAL A 186 -18.16 -31.83 -9.89
N GLY A 187 -18.09 -32.96 -9.18
CA GLY A 187 -18.33 -34.27 -9.78
C GLY A 187 -19.69 -34.25 -10.47
N PRO A 188 -19.88 -35.04 -11.56
CA PRO A 188 -21.12 -35.05 -12.32
C PRO A 188 -22.27 -35.56 -11.43
N GLY A 189 -22.97 -34.66 -10.75
CA GLY A 189 -24.05 -35.02 -9.82
C GLY A 189 -24.56 -33.92 -8.89
N THR A 190 -23.80 -32.87 -8.60
CA THR A 190 -24.25 -31.87 -7.62
C THR A 190 -24.93 -30.67 -8.30
N LYS A 191 -26.26 -30.68 -8.33
CA LYS A 191 -27.08 -29.52 -8.70
C LYS A 191 -26.82 -28.40 -7.69
N ILE A 192 -26.16 -27.32 -8.12
CA ILE A 192 -26.03 -26.10 -7.31
C ILE A 192 -27.41 -25.44 -7.29
N ALA A 193 -28.14 -25.63 -6.19
CA ALA A 193 -29.28 -24.79 -5.87
C ALA A 193 -28.75 -23.38 -5.58
N ALA A 194 -29.00 -22.45 -6.51
CA ALA A 194 -28.72 -21.04 -6.33
C ALA A 194 -29.60 -20.50 -5.20
N LYS A 195 -29.05 -20.45 -3.98
CA LYS A 195 -29.69 -19.74 -2.87
C LYS A 195 -29.40 -18.25 -3.06
N LYS A 196 -30.41 -17.52 -3.57
CA LYS A 196 -30.51 -16.07 -3.40
C LYS A 196 -30.83 -15.82 -1.94
N ASP A 197 -29.95 -15.12 -1.23
CA ASP A 197 -30.25 -14.24 -0.11
C ASP A 197 -29.16 -13.13 -0.09
#